data_AF-A0A8H2WBJ9-F1
#
_entry.id   AF-A0A8H2WBJ9-F1
#
_cell.length_a   1.000
_cell.length_b   1.000
_cell.length_c   1.000
_cell.angle_alpha   90.00
_cell.angle_beta   90.00
_cell.angle_gamma   90.00
#
_symmetry.space_group_name_H-M   'P 1'
#
loop_
_entity.id
_entity.type
_entity.pdbx_description
1 polymer ?
#
loop_
_entity_poly.entity_id
_entity_poly.type
_entity_poly.pdbx_seq_one_letter_code
_entity_poly.pdbx_strand_id
1 'polypeptide(L)' 'FLRDWSDAQRSIYAGQADGWYFWSFKIEEGSPNIPYWSYFESLKAGYFSKDPSKLFNPDVCKPWIANTTSTAA' A
#
# COMPACT_ATOMS: atom_id res chain seq x y z
N PHE A 1 0.12 -5.17 8.92
CA PHE A 1 1.06 -4.06 8.66
C PHE A 1 1.35 -3.86 7.18
N LEU A 2 2.27 -4.60 6.51
CA LEU A 2 2.67 -4.26 5.12
C LEU A 2 1.52 -4.30 4.09
N ARG A 3 0.58 -5.24 4.26
CA ARG A 3 -0.65 -5.29 3.48
C ARG A 3 -1.51 -4.03 3.68
N ASP A 4 -1.77 -3.67 4.93
CA ASP A 4 -2.56 -2.48 5.28
C ASP A 4 -1.86 -1.19 4.83
N TRP A 5 -0.54 -1.14 4.96
CA TRP A 5 0.29 -0.03 4.49
C TRP A 5 0.25 0.13 2.96
N SER A 6 0.27 -0.98 2.22
CA SER A 6 0.06 -0.99 0.77
C SER A 6 -1.34 -0.50 0.40
N ASP A 7 -2.39 -0.98 1.09
CA ASP A 7 -3.76 -0.54 0.85
C ASP A 7 -3.96 0.95 1.15
N ALA A 8 -3.35 1.46 2.22
CA ALA A 8 -3.45 2.88 2.59
C ALA A 8 -2.88 3.79 1.50
N GLN A 9 -1.70 3.48 0.96
CA GLN A 9 -1.12 4.25 -0.14
C GLN A 9 -1.96 4.16 -1.41
N ARG A 10 -2.39 2.95 -1.79
CA ARG A 10 -3.20 2.75 -3.00
C ARG A 10 -4.60 3.35 -2.87
N SER A 11 -5.16 3.43 -1.67
CA SER A 11 -6.42 4.13 -1.42
C SER A 11 -6.35 5.61 -1.81
N ILE A 12 -5.19 6.26 -1.62
CA ILE A 12 -4.99 7.64 -2.06
C ILE A 12 -4.67 7.67 -3.55
N TYR A 13 -3.64 6.93 -3.97
CA TYR A 13 -3.11 7.11 -5.32
C TYR A 13 -3.95 6.47 -6.44
N ALA A 14 -4.65 5.36 -6.18
CA ALA A 14 -5.58 4.75 -7.14
C ALA A 14 -7.06 5.11 -6.88
N GLY A 15 -7.39 5.58 -5.67
CA GLY A 15 -8.76 5.90 -5.29
C GLY A 15 -9.11 7.39 -5.36
N GLN A 16 -8.13 8.28 -5.18
CA GLN A 16 -8.33 9.74 -5.18
C GLN A 16 -7.49 10.47 -6.24
N ALA A 17 -6.37 9.89 -6.66
CA ALA A 17 -5.53 10.39 -7.75
C ALA A 17 -5.60 9.48 -9.00
N ASP A 18 -4.84 9.84 -10.05
CA ASP A 18 -4.89 9.20 -11.36
C ASP A 18 -4.10 7.87 -11.45
N GLY A 19 -3.41 7.46 -10.39
CA GLY A 19 -2.67 6.20 -10.35
C GLY A 19 -1.43 6.22 -9.46
N TRP A 20 -0.72 5.09 -9.46
CA TRP A 20 0.51 4.88 -8.70
C TRP A 20 1.52 4.04 -9.48
N TYR A 21 2.79 4.20 -9.12
CA TYR A 21 3.86 3.30 -9.50
C TYR A 21 4.55 2.80 -8.22
N PHE A 22 4.97 1.54 -8.23
CA PHE A 22 5.75 0.98 -7.14
C PHE A 22 7.23 1.06 -7.45
N TRP A 23 7.97 1.72 -6.57
CA TRP A 23 9.42 1.61 -6.55
C TRP A 23 9.80 0.45 -5.62
N SER A 24 10.32 -0.69 -6.08
CA SER A 24 10.79 -1.05 -7.42
C SER A 24 10.24 -2.41 -7.87
N PHE A 25 10.38 -2.76 -9.15
CA PHE A 25 9.94 -4.09 -9.62
C PHE A 25 10.73 -5.25 -9.00
N LYS A 26 12.04 -5.08 -8.82
CA LYS A 26 12.93 -6.11 -8.28
C LYS A 26 14.10 -5.46 -7.54
N ILE A 27 14.56 -6.16 -6.51
CA ILE A 27 15.84 -5.92 -5.83
C ILE A 27 16.73 -7.16 -5.98
N GLU A 28 18.04 -6.97 -5.94
CA GLU A 28 19.02 -8.05 -5.93
C GLU A 28 18.81 -9.01 -4.74
N GLU A 29 19.07 -10.29 -5.01
CA GLU A 29 18.95 -11.35 -4.01
C GLU A 29 19.91 -11.12 -2.85
N GLY A 30 19.50 -11.54 -1.65
CA GLY A 30 20.28 -11.32 -0.42
C GLY A 30 20.11 -9.94 0.22
N SER A 31 19.41 -9.01 -0.42
CA SER A 31 19.10 -7.71 0.19
C SER A 31 18.05 -7.84 1.30
N PRO A 32 18.28 -7.25 2.50
CA PRO A 32 17.28 -7.23 3.56
C PRO A 32 16.04 -6.39 3.22
N ASN A 33 16.11 -5.62 2.13
CA ASN A 33 15.05 -4.73 1.67
C ASN A 33 14.03 -5.41 0.75
N ILE A 34 14.26 -6.67 0.36
CA ILE A 34 13.36 -7.44 -0.51
C ILE A 34 11.89 -7.40 -0.04
N PRO A 35 11.55 -7.60 1.26
CA PRO A 35 10.16 -7.60 1.71
C PRO A 35 9.43 -6.26 1.55
N TYR A 36 10.16 -5.16 1.37
CA TYR A 36 9.62 -3.80 1.41
C TYR A 36 9.64 -3.11 0.05
N TRP A 37 10.63 -3.41 -0.78
CA TRP A 37 10.96 -2.61 -1.96
C TRP A 37 11.01 -3.41 -3.28
N SER A 38 10.63 -4.70 -3.23
CA SER A 38 10.47 -5.55 -4.41
C SER A 38 9.00 -5.87 -4.67
N TYR A 39 8.45 -5.38 -5.79
CA TYR A 39 7.03 -5.52 -6.13
C TYR A 39 6.62 -6.99 -6.27
N PHE A 40 7.39 -7.77 -7.03
CA PHE A 40 7.04 -9.18 -7.28
C PHE A 40 7.16 -10.04 -6.03
N GLU A 41 8.10 -9.73 -5.13
CA GLU A 41 8.19 -10.44 -3.85
C GLU A 41 7.05 -10.03 -2.92
N SER A 42 6.66 -8.75 -2.92
CA SER A 42 5.47 -8.27 -2.19
C SER A 42 4.17 -8.89 -2.72
N LEU A 43 4.06 -9.14 -4.03
CA LEU A 43 2.95 -9.89 -4.64
C LEU A 43 2.94 -11.36 -4.18
N LYS A 44 4.09 -12.04 -4.21
CA LYS A 44 4.21 -13.44 -3.75
C LYS A 44 3.87 -13.58 -2.26
N ALA A 45 4.31 -12.63 -1.44
CA ALA A 45 4.00 -12.58 -0.01
C ALA A 45 2.54 -12.16 0.29
N GLY A 46 1.79 -11.74 -0.73
CA GLY A 46 0.38 -11.36 -0.61
C GLY A 46 0.16 -9.99 0.02
N TYR A 47 1.15 -9.09 0.02
CA TYR A 47 0.97 -7.70 0.44
C TYR A 47 0.24 -6.88 -0.63
N PHE A 48 0.37 -7.26 -1.90
CA PHE A 48 -0.38 -6.71 -3.03
C PHE A 48 -1.35 -7.75 -3.61
N SER A 49 -2.44 -7.26 -4.20
CA SER A 49 -3.34 -8.07 -5.01
C SER A 49 -2.76 -8.26 -6.41
N LYS A 50 -3.09 -9.38 -7.07
CA LYS A 50 -2.77 -9.59 -8.50
C LYS A 50 -3.42 -8.55 -9.40
N ASP A 51 -4.61 -8.07 -9.01
CA ASP A 51 -5.26 -6.92 -9.64
C ASP A 51 -4.81 -5.64 -8.90
N PRO A 52 -3.99 -4.77 -9.54
CA PRO A 52 -3.45 -3.58 -8.90
C PRO A 52 -4.51 -2.52 -8.59
N SER A 53 -5.71 -2.62 -9.17
CA SER A 53 -6.84 -1.73 -8.89
C SER A 53 -7.59 -2.09 -7.60
N LYS A 54 -7.31 -3.26 -7.00
CA LYS A 54 -8.04 -3.77 -5.83
C LYS A 54 -7.23 -3.63 -4.55
N LEU A 55 -7.92 -3.11 -3.53
CA LEU A 55 -7.49 -3.10 -2.14
C LEU A 55 -8.00 -4.38 -1.45
N PHE A 56 -7.27 -4.87 -0.44
CA PHE A 56 -7.78 -5.95 0.42
C PHE A 56 -8.78 -5.39 1.44
N ASN A 57 -8.48 -4.22 1.99
CA ASN A 57 -9.33 -3.47 2.90
C ASN A 57 -9.54 -2.03 2.36
N PRO A 58 -10.67 -1.76 1.69
CA PRO A 58 -11.02 -0.41 1.22
C PRO A 58 -11.17 0.62 2.35
N ASP A 59 -11.36 0.15 3.59
CA ASP A 59 -11.64 0.98 4.75
C ASP A 59 -10.41 1.21 5.64
N VAL A 60 -9.21 0.81 5.18
CA VAL A 60 -7.96 0.86 5.95
C VAL A 60 -7.64 2.25 6.52
N CYS A 61 -8.05 3.33 5.85
CA CYS A 61 -7.83 4.71 6.29
C CYS A 61 -8.95 5.25 7.21
N LYS A 62 -10.15 4.65 7.22
CA LYS A 62 -11.33 5.19 7.94
C LYS A 62 -11.08 5.45 9.43
N PRO A 63 -10.44 4.54 10.19
CA PRO A 63 -10.19 4.75 11.62
C PRO A 63 -9.33 5.98 11.93
N TRP A 64 -8.49 6.39 10.97
CA TRP A 64 -7.52 7.47 11.14
C TRP A 64 -8.07 8.82 10.71
N ILE A 65 -8.99 8.85 9.73
CA ILE A 65 -9.61 10.08 9.24
C ILE A 65 -10.65 10.62 10.24
N ALA A 66 -11.42 9.75 10.89
CA ALA A 66 -12.47 10.17 11.83
C ALA A 66 -11.88 10.88 13.09
N ASN A 67 -10.66 10.50 13.49
CA ASN A 67 -9.97 11.09 14.64
C ASN A 67 -9.34 12.46 14.33
N THR A 68 -9.20 12.86 13.06
CA THR A 68 -8.60 14.16 12.69
C THR A 68 -9.56 15.33 12.92
N THR A 69 -10.86 15.08 13.07
CA THR A 69 -11.88 16.12 13.31
C THR A 69 -11.85 16.73 14.72
N SER A 70 -11.01 16.22 15.63
CA SER A 70 -10.92 16.70 17.03
C SER A 70 -9.82 17.75 17.28
N THR A 71 -9.03 18.13 16.28
CA THR A 71 -7.90 19.06 16.47
C THR A 71 -7.90 20.19 15.46
N ALA A 72 -9.06 20.81 15.26
CA ALA A 72 -9.19 22.12 14.64
C ALA A 72 -10.03 23.01 15.56
N ALA A 73 -9.39 23.60 16.56
CA ALA A 73 -9.88 24.71 17.37
C ALA A 73 -8.70 25.64 17.68
#